data_AF-A0A160DY13-F1
#
_entry.id   AF-A0A160DY13-F1
#
_cell.length_a   1.000
_cell.length_b   1.000
_cell.length_c   1.000
_cell.angle_alpha   90.00
_cell.angle_beta   90.00
_cell.angle_gamma   90.00
#
_symmetry.space_group_name_H-M   'P 1'
#
loop_
_entity.id
_entity.type
_entity.pdbx_description
1 polymer ?
#
loop_
_entity_poly.entity_id
_entity_poly.type
_entity_poly.pdbx_seq_one_letter_code
_entity_poly.pdbx_strand_id
1 'polypeptide(L)'
;MTKPTIVFFGFDSVPKSTPKVFLRTLLYSTAARGQVVEGMYAKVRHGSDERIFSFWGYGEMEKLSPGSGLHASRTGFAANHHFVLSVHEDAYCFEPGIYEIDVIADVVGHRKPTRLATIQLSLSNTLSAALQRNEGVLFERKISGEYEGHSVER
;
A
#
# COMPACT_ATOMS: atom_id res chain seq x y z
N MET A 1 -11.61 5.71 -1.77
CA MET A 1 -10.87 5.52 -0.49
C MET A 1 -10.58 6.88 0.10
N THR A 2 -10.47 7.00 1.42
CA THR A 2 -9.93 8.22 2.03
C THR A 2 -8.42 8.32 1.77
N LYS A 3 -7.85 9.52 1.92
CA LYS A 3 -6.38 9.66 1.95
C LYS A 3 -5.85 8.82 3.12
N PRO A 4 -4.87 7.93 2.90
CA PRO A 4 -4.32 7.13 3.99
C PRO A 4 -3.77 8.00 5.11
N THR A 5 -3.98 7.59 6.36
CA THR A 5 -3.37 8.27 7.51
C THR A 5 -1.95 7.80 7.76
N ILE A 6 -1.67 6.56 7.38
CA ILE A 6 -0.36 5.91 7.47
C ILE A 6 -0.07 5.24 6.13
N VAL A 7 1.16 5.40 5.66
CA VAL A 7 1.77 4.56 4.63
C VAL A 7 3.04 3.95 5.21
N PHE A 8 3.40 2.73 4.83
CA PHE A 8 4.60 2.08 5.33
C PHE A 8 5.34 1.38 4.21
N PHE A 9 6.66 1.55 4.20
CA PHE A 9 7.60 0.75 3.42
C PHE A 9 8.32 -0.20 4.36
N GLY A 10 8.52 -1.43 3.92
CA GLY A 10 9.30 -2.41 4.65
C GLY A 10 9.22 -3.76 3.97
N PHE A 11 9.24 -4.82 4.78
CA PHE A 11 9.37 -6.18 4.29
C PHE A 11 8.42 -7.13 5.03
N ASP A 12 7.84 -8.06 4.28
CA ASP A 12 7.21 -9.26 4.84
C ASP A 12 8.24 -10.39 4.93
N SER A 13 8.11 -11.30 5.89
CA SER A 13 9.14 -12.33 6.17
C SER A 13 8.79 -13.73 5.68
N VAL A 14 7.57 -13.96 5.19
CA VAL A 14 7.07 -15.28 4.81
C VAL A 14 6.66 -15.29 3.34
N PRO A 15 7.14 -16.25 2.52
CA PRO A 15 8.12 -17.31 2.80
C PRO A 15 9.59 -16.82 2.81
N LYS A 16 9.86 -15.60 2.36
CA LYS A 16 11.19 -14.95 2.39
C LYS A 16 11.02 -13.44 2.57
N SER A 17 12.09 -12.72 2.92
CA SER A 17 12.05 -11.24 3.02
C SER A 17 11.63 -10.63 1.68
N THR A 18 10.45 -10.01 1.65
CA THR A 18 9.84 -9.53 0.41
C THR A 18 9.34 -8.09 0.61
N PRO A 19 9.70 -7.15 -0.28
CA PRO A 19 9.29 -5.76 -0.19
C PRO A 19 7.77 -5.61 -0.08
N LYS A 20 7.35 -4.66 0.75
CA LYS A 20 5.95 -4.43 1.10
C LYS A 20 5.65 -2.94 1.17
N VAL A 21 4.51 -2.59 0.60
CA VAL A 21 3.82 -1.32 0.80
C VAL A 21 2.56 -1.57 1.61
N PHE A 22 2.36 -0.80 2.65
CA PHE A 22 1.19 -0.89 3.52
C PHE A 22 0.52 0.48 3.59
N LEU A 23 -0.81 0.48 3.73
CA LEU A 23 -1.57 1.70 3.98
C LEU A 23 -2.75 1.49 4.93
N ARG A 24 -3.01 2.48 5.78
CA ARG A 24 -4.20 2.56 6.65
C ARG A 24 -5.19 3.53 6.03
N THR A 25 -6.37 3.06 5.63
CA THR A 25 -7.40 3.90 5.00
C THR A 25 -8.81 3.42 5.32
N LEU A 26 -9.80 4.29 5.11
CA LEU A 26 -11.21 3.91 5.00
C LEU A 26 -11.54 3.69 3.53
N LEU A 27 -11.85 2.45 3.18
CA LEU A 27 -12.40 2.12 1.86
C LEU A 27 -13.93 2.18 1.91
N TYR A 28 -14.55 2.95 1.02
CA TYR A 28 -16.00 3.11 0.96
C TYR A 28 -16.44 3.28 -0.49
N SER A 29 -17.72 3.01 -0.75
CA SER A 29 -18.37 3.26 -2.03
C SER A 29 -19.49 4.28 -1.87
N THR A 30 -19.73 5.11 -2.88
CA THR A 30 -20.87 6.03 -2.93
C THR A 30 -22.12 5.40 -3.55
N ALA A 31 -22.00 4.17 -4.10
CA ALA A 31 -23.11 3.44 -4.68
C ALA A 31 -24.12 3.00 -3.60
N ALA A 32 -25.41 3.01 -3.92
CA ALA A 32 -26.47 2.66 -2.97
C ALA A 32 -26.33 1.26 -2.36
N ARG A 33 -25.85 0.28 -3.15
CA ARG A 33 -25.64 -1.11 -2.72
C ARG A 33 -24.18 -1.42 -2.32
N GLY A 34 -23.31 -0.42 -2.30
CA GLY A 34 -21.87 -0.63 -2.24
C GLY A 34 -21.33 -1.31 -3.50
N GLN A 35 -20.05 -1.68 -3.46
CA GLN A 35 -19.35 -2.37 -4.55
C GLN A 35 -18.44 -3.46 -3.98
N VAL A 36 -18.14 -4.48 -4.77
CA VAL A 36 -17.18 -5.52 -4.40
C VAL A 36 -15.88 -5.26 -5.15
N VAL A 37 -14.80 -5.10 -4.40
CA VAL A 37 -13.43 -5.11 -4.92
C VAL A 37 -12.98 -6.56 -4.96
N GLU A 38 -12.70 -7.11 -6.14
CA GLU A 38 -12.23 -8.49 -6.31
C GLU A 38 -10.70 -8.60 -6.35
N GLY A 39 -10.01 -7.50 -6.63
CA GLY A 39 -8.56 -7.42 -6.62
C GLY A 39 -8.10 -6.00 -6.31
N MET A 40 -6.92 -5.85 -5.72
CA MET A 40 -6.29 -4.56 -5.50
C MET A 40 -4.78 -4.73 -5.59
N TYR A 41 -4.09 -3.71 -6.09
CA TYR A 41 -2.63 -3.70 -6.16
C TYR A 41 -2.10 -2.28 -6.01
N ALA A 42 -0.84 -2.17 -5.62
CA ALA A 42 -0.13 -0.90 -5.59
C ALA A 42 0.90 -0.86 -6.71
N LYS A 43 0.83 0.16 -7.55
CA LYS A 43 1.85 0.49 -8.53
C LYS A 43 2.75 1.55 -7.93
N VAL A 44 4.02 1.22 -7.72
CA VAL A 44 5.01 2.08 -7.07
C VAL A 44 5.99 2.54 -8.15
N ARG A 45 6.15 3.86 -8.26
CA ARG A 45 7.05 4.51 -9.20
C ARG A 45 8.10 5.33 -8.47
N HIS A 46 9.34 5.24 -8.93
CA HIS A 46 10.48 6.01 -8.46
C HIS A 46 11.39 6.31 -9.65
N GLY A 47 11.51 7.59 -10.04
CA GLY A 47 12.21 7.97 -11.27
C GLY A 47 11.59 7.31 -12.51
N SER A 48 12.39 6.53 -13.25
CA SER A 48 11.96 5.72 -14.40
C SER A 48 11.46 4.33 -14.02
N ASP A 49 11.65 3.92 -12.77
CA ASP A 49 11.38 2.56 -12.33
C ASP A 49 9.92 2.43 -11.87
N GLU A 50 9.29 1.34 -12.30
CA GLU A 50 7.94 0.96 -11.90
C GLU A 50 7.95 -0.48 -11.39
N ARG A 51 7.27 -0.72 -10.27
CA ARG A 51 7.01 -2.06 -9.72
C ARG A 51 5.56 -2.20 -9.29
N ILE A 52 5.03 -3.42 -9.43
CA ILE A 52 3.66 -3.76 -9.06
C ILE A 52 3.68 -4.67 -7.84
N PHE A 53 3.12 -4.18 -6.74
CA PHE A 53 2.89 -4.95 -5.52
C PHE A 53 1.48 -5.52 -5.60
N SER A 54 1.37 -6.69 -6.25
CA SER A 54 0.10 -7.32 -6.62
C SER A 54 -0.47 -8.26 -5.57
N PHE A 55 0.36 -8.78 -4.65
CA PHE A 55 -0.15 -9.64 -3.58
C PHE A 55 -0.83 -8.77 -2.52
N TRP A 56 -2.15 -8.78 -2.52
CA TRP A 56 -2.97 -7.96 -1.63
C TRP A 56 -3.63 -8.77 -0.53
N GLY A 57 -3.53 -8.26 0.70
CA GLY A 57 -4.32 -8.69 1.84
C GLY A 57 -4.82 -7.47 2.61
N TYR A 58 -5.84 -7.67 3.44
CA TYR A 58 -6.34 -6.61 4.31
C TYR A 58 -6.76 -7.13 5.68
N GLY A 59 -6.79 -6.24 6.66
CA GLY A 59 -7.23 -6.58 8.00
C GLY A 59 -6.58 -5.71 9.06
N GLU A 60 -6.53 -6.23 10.28
CA GLU A 60 -5.72 -5.67 11.37
C GLU A 60 -4.45 -6.53 11.54
N MET A 61 -3.47 -6.07 12.34
CA MET A 61 -2.11 -6.63 12.36
C MET A 61 -2.05 -8.17 12.47
N GLU A 62 -2.93 -8.80 13.26
CA GLU A 62 -2.90 -10.25 13.52
C GLU A 62 -3.98 -11.04 12.75
N LYS A 63 -4.84 -10.37 11.98
CA LYS A 63 -5.97 -10.99 11.28
C LYS A 63 -6.03 -10.50 9.84
N LEU A 64 -5.05 -10.94 9.06
CA LEU A 64 -4.97 -10.67 7.63
C LEU A 64 -5.86 -11.67 6.87
N SER A 65 -6.84 -11.15 6.16
CA SER A 65 -7.55 -11.89 5.12
C SER A 65 -6.77 -11.74 3.81
N PRO A 66 -6.31 -12.85 3.19
CA PRO A 66 -5.83 -12.83 1.82
C PRO A 66 -6.92 -12.25 0.91
N GLY A 67 -6.55 -11.39 -0.04
CA GLY A 67 -7.48 -10.66 -0.89
C GLY A 67 -8.30 -11.57 -1.80
N SER A 68 -9.45 -12.04 -1.33
CA SER A 68 -10.42 -12.86 -2.08
C SER A 68 -11.73 -12.12 -2.36
N GLY A 69 -11.74 -10.79 -2.15
CA GLY A 69 -12.91 -9.94 -2.31
C GLY A 69 -13.21 -9.11 -1.06
N LEU A 70 -13.49 -7.82 -1.23
CA LEU A 70 -13.87 -6.90 -0.16
C LEU A 70 -15.10 -6.09 -0.58
N HIS A 71 -16.19 -6.19 0.19
CA HIS A 71 -17.36 -5.34 -0.01
C HIS A 71 -17.14 -3.97 0.62
N ALA A 72 -17.12 -2.93 -0.21
CA ALA A 72 -17.06 -1.54 0.20
C ALA A 72 -18.48 -0.96 0.22
N SER A 73 -19.03 -0.77 1.43
CA SER A 73 -20.33 -0.13 1.64
C SER A 73 -20.22 1.40 1.71
N ARG A 74 -21.36 2.08 1.89
CA ARG A 74 -21.41 3.54 2.12
C ARG A 74 -20.87 3.98 3.48
N THR A 75 -20.92 3.11 4.50
CA THR A 75 -20.31 3.39 5.81
C THR A 75 -18.80 3.22 5.78
N GLY A 76 -18.31 2.48 4.78
CA GLY A 76 -16.90 2.17 4.61
C GLY A 76 -16.41 1.09 5.56
N PHE A 77 -15.18 0.68 5.32
CA PHE A 77 -14.43 -0.31 6.06
C PHE A 77 -13.02 0.22 6.28
N ALA A 78 -12.66 0.42 7.55
CA ALA A 78 -11.33 0.89 7.94
C ALA A 78 -10.44 -0.33 8.16
N ALA A 79 -9.39 -0.46 7.36
CA ALA A 79 -8.46 -1.56 7.48
C ALA A 79 -7.06 -1.14 7.07
N ASN A 80 -6.12 -1.98 7.45
CA ASN A 80 -4.81 -1.99 6.84
C ASN A 80 -4.88 -2.75 5.52
N HIS A 81 -4.29 -2.19 4.49
CA HIS A 81 -4.12 -2.85 3.19
C HIS A 81 -2.64 -3.11 2.98
N HIS A 82 -2.30 -4.36 2.73
CA HIS A 82 -0.96 -4.88 2.61
C HIS A 82 -0.75 -5.26 1.15
N PHE A 83 0.24 -4.67 0.50
CA PHE A 83 0.65 -4.96 -0.86
C PHE A 83 2.08 -5.46 -0.84
N VAL A 84 2.28 -6.71 -1.23
CA VAL A 84 3.59 -7.37 -1.21
C VAL A 84 4.02 -7.61 -2.66
N LEU A 85 5.30 -7.39 -2.94
CA LEU A 85 5.89 -7.75 -4.22
C LEU A 85 5.80 -9.28 -4.40
N SER A 86 5.61 -9.77 -5.62
CA SER A 86 5.60 -11.22 -5.85
C SER A 86 6.94 -11.83 -5.44
N VAL A 87 6.92 -12.99 -4.77
CA VAL A 87 8.15 -13.73 -4.42
C VAL A 87 8.92 -14.23 -5.64
N HIS A 88 8.30 -14.22 -6.81
CA HIS A 88 8.89 -14.60 -8.10
C HIS A 88 9.48 -13.41 -8.87
N GLU A 89 9.27 -12.18 -8.39
CA GLU A 89 9.91 -11.00 -8.95
C GLU A 89 11.30 -10.76 -8.34
N ASP A 90 12.10 -9.96 -9.05
CA ASP A 90 13.42 -9.56 -8.60
C ASP A 90 13.35 -8.80 -7.28
N ALA A 91 14.44 -8.84 -6.51
CA ALA A 91 14.57 -8.04 -5.31
C ALA A 91 14.38 -6.55 -5.64
N TYR A 92 13.67 -5.85 -4.77
CA TYR A 92 13.44 -4.41 -4.89
C TYR A 92 14.06 -3.69 -3.70
N CYS A 93 14.88 -2.69 -3.99
CA CYS A 93 15.51 -1.83 -3.00
C CYS A 93 14.83 -0.46 -3.02
N PHE A 94 14.43 0.02 -1.84
CA PHE A 94 13.88 1.36 -1.72
C PHE A 94 15.02 2.38 -1.69
N GLU A 95 15.28 3.02 -2.82
CA GLU A 95 16.30 4.06 -2.99
C GLU A 95 15.78 5.46 -2.62
N PRO A 96 16.65 6.40 -2.22
CA PRO A 96 16.25 7.76 -1.88
C PRO A 96 15.56 8.47 -3.06
N GLY A 97 14.58 9.33 -2.76
CA GLY A 97 13.88 10.14 -3.77
C GLY A 97 12.38 10.17 -3.60
N ILE A 98 11.71 10.63 -4.65
CA ILE A 98 10.24 10.77 -4.68
C ILE A 98 9.61 9.48 -5.18
N TYR A 99 8.67 8.98 -4.40
CA TYR A 99 7.84 7.83 -4.75
C TYR A 99 6.44 8.30 -5.08
N GLU A 100 5.85 7.75 -6.14
CA GLU A 100 4.43 7.87 -6.43
C GLU A 100 3.79 6.49 -6.38
N ILE A 101 2.76 6.35 -5.55
CA ILE A 101 2.07 5.09 -5.29
C ILE A 101 0.64 5.24 -5.77
N ASP A 102 0.31 4.59 -6.87
CA ASP A 102 -1.07 4.45 -7.31
C ASP A 102 -1.68 3.20 -6.67
N VAL A 103 -2.80 3.35 -5.96
CA VAL A 103 -3.60 2.23 -5.44
C VAL A 103 -4.71 1.97 -6.43
N ILE A 104 -4.74 0.77 -7.02
CA ILE A 104 -5.68 0.41 -8.08
C ILE A 104 -6.51 -0.80 -7.63
N ALA A 105 -7.81 -0.77 -7.92
CA ALA A 105 -8.75 -1.83 -7.59
C ALA A 105 -9.49 -2.35 -8.82
N ASP A 106 -9.61 -3.67 -8.90
CA ASP A 106 -10.52 -4.38 -9.78
C ASP A 106 -11.87 -4.50 -9.07
N VAL A 107 -12.91 -3.95 -9.68
CA VAL A 107 -14.26 -3.90 -9.12
C VAL A 107 -15.15 -4.82 -9.92
N VAL A 108 -15.87 -5.71 -9.25
CA VAL A 108 -16.74 -6.70 -9.90
C VAL A 108 -17.70 -6.01 -10.87
N GLY A 109 -17.70 -6.47 -12.12
CA GLY A 109 -18.56 -5.96 -13.19
C GLY A 109 -18.01 -4.72 -13.92
N HIS A 110 -16.91 -4.13 -13.46
CA HIS A 110 -16.20 -3.10 -14.20
C HIS A 110 -15.23 -3.74 -15.20
N ARG A 111 -15.18 -3.21 -16.44
CA ARG A 111 -14.27 -3.73 -17.48
C ARG A 111 -12.82 -3.28 -17.33
N LYS A 112 -12.57 -2.21 -16.56
CA LYS A 112 -11.25 -1.62 -16.38
C LYS A 112 -10.96 -1.42 -14.90
N PRO A 113 -9.69 -1.62 -14.47
CA PRO A 113 -9.28 -1.30 -13.11
C PRO A 113 -9.53 0.17 -12.79
N THR A 114 -9.91 0.45 -11.55
CA THR A 114 -10.20 1.80 -11.05
C THR A 114 -9.06 2.26 -10.14
N ARG A 115 -8.40 3.37 -10.49
CA ARG A 115 -7.44 4.00 -9.59
C ARG A 115 -8.18 4.66 -8.43
N LEU A 116 -7.89 4.22 -7.22
CA LEU A 116 -8.53 4.68 -5.99
C LEU A 116 -7.83 5.89 -5.37
N ALA A 117 -6.50 5.93 -5.44
CA ALA A 117 -5.70 7.05 -4.95
C ALA A 117 -4.33 7.08 -5.63
N THR A 118 -3.71 8.26 -5.58
CA THR A 118 -2.29 8.49 -5.87
C THR A 118 -1.68 9.14 -4.63
N ILE A 119 -0.57 8.59 -4.14
CA ILE A 119 0.12 9.04 -2.93
C ILE A 119 1.56 9.35 -3.29
N GLN A 120 2.05 10.51 -2.87
CA GLN A 120 3.45 10.90 -3.06
C GLN A 120 4.18 10.87 -1.73
N LEU A 121 5.35 10.23 -1.69
CA LEU A 121 6.23 10.16 -0.53
C LEU A 121 7.64 10.65 -0.92
N SER A 122 8.35 11.23 0.04
CA SER A 122 9.78 11.54 -0.10
C SER A 122 10.55 10.63 0.82
N LEU A 123 11.42 9.79 0.26
CA LEU A 123 12.30 8.91 1.02
C LEU A 123 13.70 9.54 1.09
N SER A 124 14.14 9.89 2.29
CA SER A 124 15.47 10.46 2.50
C SER A 124 16.56 9.37 2.48
N ASN A 125 17.82 9.78 2.36
CA ASN A 125 18.97 8.88 2.47
C ASN A 125 18.97 8.08 3.78
N THR A 126 18.64 8.75 4.90
CA THR A 126 18.58 8.12 6.22
C THR A 126 17.50 7.03 6.29
N LEU A 127 16.31 7.31 5.76
CA LEU A 127 15.19 6.35 5.76
C LEU A 127 15.44 5.19 4.79
N SER A 128 16.04 5.46 3.62
CA SER A 128 16.49 4.41 2.70
C SER A 128 17.54 3.49 3.34
N ALA A 129 18.51 4.05 4.06
CA ALA A 129 19.50 3.26 4.79
C ALA A 129 18.88 2.37 5.88
N ALA A 130 17.78 2.80 6.52
CA ALA A 130 17.02 1.95 7.45
C ALA A 130 16.38 0.76 6.71
N LEU A 131 15.74 1.00 5.56
CA LEU A 131 15.17 -0.06 4.72
C LEU A 131 16.24 -1.05 4.22
N GLN A 132 17.44 -0.58 3.92
CA GLN A 132 18.57 -1.45 3.57
C GLN A 132 19.02 -2.38 4.71
N ARG A 133 18.79 -1.98 5.97
CA ARG A 133 18.97 -2.84 7.15
C ARG A 133 17.76 -3.72 7.46
N ASN A 134 16.78 -3.77 6.55
CA ASN A 134 15.53 -4.52 6.70
C ASN A 134 14.63 -4.00 7.84
N GLU A 135 14.83 -2.74 8.26
CA GLU A 135 13.93 -2.01 9.17
C GLU A 135 12.72 -1.47 8.40
N GLY A 136 11.69 -1.02 9.12
CA GLY A 136 10.51 -0.40 8.54
C GLY A 136 10.61 1.12 8.46
N VAL A 137 9.90 1.74 7.53
CA VAL A 137 9.69 3.19 7.49
C VAL A 137 8.20 3.47 7.48
N LEU A 138 7.73 4.15 8.51
CA LEU A 138 6.35 4.60 8.67
C LEU A 138 6.23 6.06 8.26
N PHE A 139 5.31 6.33 7.35
CA PHE A 139 4.95 7.66 6.89
C PHE A 139 3.63 8.09 7.50
N GLU A 140 3.67 9.08 8.39
CA GLU A 140 2.48 9.67 9.00
C GLU A 140 1.98 10.85 8.16
N ARG A 141 0.68 10.87 7.88
CA ARG A 141 0.05 12.01 7.20
C ARG A 141 -0.14 13.19 8.16
N LYS A 142 0.51 14.31 7.87
CA LYS A 142 0.35 15.57 8.61
C LYS A 142 -0.98 16.25 8.30
N ILE A 143 -1.33 17.24 9.13
CA ILE A 143 -2.52 18.10 8.94
C ILE A 143 -2.44 18.83 7.58
N SER A 144 -1.25 19.28 7.18
CA SER A 144 -0.99 19.87 5.85
C SER A 144 -1.32 18.91 4.69
N GLY A 145 -1.30 17.62 4.97
CA GLY A 145 -1.59 16.54 4.03
C GLY A 145 -0.36 15.92 3.38
N GLU A 146 0.82 16.45 3.67
CA GLU A 146 2.12 15.82 3.37
C GLU A 146 2.37 14.64 4.31
N TYR A 147 3.30 13.78 3.94
CA TYR A 147 3.71 12.63 4.73
C TYR A 147 5.11 12.83 5.30
N GLU A 148 5.28 12.61 6.59
CA GLU A 148 6.59 12.59 7.26
C GLU A 148 6.99 11.15 7.56
N GLY A 149 8.21 10.77 7.16
CA GLY A 149 8.73 9.42 7.35
C GLY A 149 9.55 9.26 8.62
N HIS A 150 9.37 8.15 9.31
CA HIS A 150 10.06 7.76 10.53
C HIS A 150 10.54 6.32 10.40
N SER A 151 11.82 6.05 10.69
CA SER A 151 12.31 4.68 10.80
C SER A 151 11.73 4.02 12.04
N VAL A 152 11.31 2.78 11.91
CA VAL A 152 10.77 1.97 13.01
C VAL A 152 11.64 0.73 13.11
N GLU A 153 12.32 0.58 14.24
CA GLU A 153 12.99 -0.67 14.58
C GLU A 153 11.93 -1.76 14.77
N ARG A 154 12.27 -2.96 14.28
CA ARG A 154 11.34 -4.08 14.20
C ARG A 154 11.14 -4.76 15.55
#